data_AF-A0A5B8UPS2-F1
#
_entry.id   AF-A0A5B8UPS2-F1
#
_cell.length_a   1.000
_cell.length_b   1.000
_cell.length_c   1.000
_cell.angle_alpha   90.00
_cell.angle_beta   90.00
_cell.angle_gamma   90.00
#
_symmetry.space_group_name_H-M   'P 1'
#
loop_
_entity.id
_entity.type
_entity.pdbx_description
1 polymer ?
#
loop_
_entity_poly.entity_id
_entity_poly.type
_entity_poly.pdbx_seq_one_letter_code
_entity_poly.pdbx_strand_id
1 'polypeptide(L)'
;MKDILVLTTTLAILLFAGSWTMKDQETIDNTLPTTTTPKEMIGEWSSGYASFTQVVDAYNGRVLGHTWQSGKYLKITPDGKNAEFYIMMQSRYSSFATQMSGSIRFDAESTNSRGSFTFLALKAHYKGFGSAKVDRDATTEELKKNLTRKYYYRMDGEWLRIEPGAEPNDYSSSFRKVSEP
;
A
#
# COMPACT_ATOMS: atom_id res chain seq x y z
N MET A 1 -1.29 -46.36 -13.99
CA MET A 1 -2.47 -45.46 -13.87
C MET A 1 -2.86 -45.12 -12.42
N LYS A 2 -2.11 -45.53 -11.39
CA LYS A 2 -2.32 -45.05 -10.00
C LYS A 2 -1.51 -43.80 -9.68
N ASP A 3 -0.41 -43.57 -10.40
CA ASP A 3 0.54 -42.48 -10.11
C ASP A 3 0.14 -41.13 -10.75
N ILE A 4 -0.77 -41.15 -11.73
CA ILE A 4 -1.29 -39.92 -12.36
C ILE A 4 -2.39 -39.28 -11.49
N LEU A 5 -3.06 -40.06 -10.64
CA LEU A 5 -4.13 -39.58 -9.76
C LEU A 5 -3.60 -38.83 -8.52
N VAL A 6 -2.36 -39.13 -8.10
CA VAL A 6 -1.72 -38.50 -6.94
C VAL A 6 -1.12 -37.13 -7.30
N LEU A 7 -0.73 -36.95 -8.57
CA LEU A 7 -0.14 -35.70 -9.05
C LEU A 7 -1.18 -34.58 -9.24
N THR A 8 -2.43 -34.92 -9.57
CA THR A 8 -3.51 -33.94 -9.71
C THR A 8 -4.06 -33.45 -8.38
N THR A 9 -3.95 -34.25 -7.31
CA THR A 9 -4.41 -33.86 -5.96
C THR A 9 -3.43 -32.91 -5.25
N THR A 10 -2.14 -32.93 -5.59
CA THR A 10 -1.15 -31.99 -5.00
C THR A 10 -1.19 -30.60 -5.64
N LEU A 11 -1.58 -30.48 -6.92
CA LEU A 11 -1.68 -29.18 -7.61
C LEU A 11 -2.90 -28.37 -7.17
N ALA A 12 -3.98 -29.03 -6.73
CA ALA A 12 -5.18 -28.36 -6.24
C ALA A 12 -4.99 -27.70 -4.85
N ILE A 13 -4.04 -28.17 -4.04
CA ILE A 13 -3.79 -27.62 -2.69
C ILE A 13 -2.98 -26.31 -2.76
N LEU A 14 -2.23 -26.09 -3.84
CA LEU A 14 -1.47 -24.85 -4.05
C LEU A 14 -2.33 -23.65 -4.50
N LEU A 15 -3.58 -23.88 -4.90
CA LEU A 15 -4.51 -22.81 -5.29
C LEU A 15 -5.37 -22.29 -4.12
N PHE A 16 -5.24 -22.86 -2.92
CA PHE A 16 -5.94 -22.42 -1.70
C PHE A 16 -5.01 -21.74 -0.67
N ALA A 17 -3.79 -21.37 -1.04
CA ALA A 17 -3.04 -20.33 -0.34
C ALA A 17 -3.72 -18.98 -0.64
N GLY A 18 -4.86 -18.79 0.03
CA GLY A 18 -5.88 -17.82 -0.31
C GLY A 18 -5.32 -16.43 -0.50
N SER A 19 -5.68 -15.85 -1.64
CA SER A 19 -5.91 -14.43 -1.82
C SER A 19 -6.47 -13.85 -0.53
N TRP A 20 -5.81 -12.80 -0.04
CA TRP A 20 -6.23 -12.11 1.16
C TRP A 20 -7.39 -11.23 0.78
N THR A 21 -8.55 -11.85 0.61
CA THR A 21 -9.78 -11.14 0.40
C THR A 21 -10.14 -10.56 1.76
N MET A 22 -9.94 -9.26 1.93
CA MET A 22 -10.60 -8.53 3.02
C MET A 22 -12.06 -8.97 2.99
N LYS A 23 -12.60 -9.45 4.12
CA LYS A 23 -14.03 -9.74 4.19
C LYS A 23 -14.77 -8.49 3.73
N ASP A 24 -15.57 -8.63 2.68
CA ASP A 24 -16.43 -7.57 2.16
C ASP A 24 -17.45 -7.18 3.24
N GLN A 25 -17.00 -6.34 4.17
CA GLN A 25 -17.87 -5.73 5.15
C GLN A 25 -18.51 -4.53 4.47
N GLU A 26 -19.59 -4.79 3.73
CA GLU A 26 -20.60 -3.85 3.22
C GLU A 26 -20.12 -2.43 2.84
N THR A 27 -20.20 -2.14 1.53
CA THR A 27 -20.31 -0.79 0.94
C THR A 27 -19.35 0.27 1.46
N ILE A 28 -18.30 0.53 0.69
CA ILE A 28 -17.58 1.81 0.76
C ILE A 28 -18.62 2.93 0.69
N ASP A 29 -18.61 3.79 1.72
CA ASP A 29 -19.61 4.84 1.90
C ASP A 29 -19.65 5.75 0.67
N ASN A 30 -20.69 5.56 -0.14
CA ASN A 30 -20.90 6.28 -1.39
C ASN A 30 -21.36 7.73 -1.18
N THR A 31 -21.64 8.13 0.06
CA THR A 31 -22.02 9.49 0.43
C THR A 31 -20.82 10.42 0.63
N LEU A 32 -19.60 9.87 0.67
CA LEU A 32 -18.39 10.67 0.73
C LEU A 32 -18.26 11.56 -0.53
N PRO A 33 -17.89 12.84 -0.36
CA PRO A 33 -17.82 13.80 -1.46
C PRO A 33 -16.82 13.33 -2.52
N THR A 34 -17.31 13.25 -3.76
CA THR A 34 -16.48 12.96 -4.93
C THR A 34 -15.89 14.24 -5.47
N THR A 35 -14.61 14.21 -5.77
CA THR A 35 -13.92 15.24 -6.56
C THR A 35 -13.35 14.54 -7.77
N THR A 36 -13.45 15.16 -8.95
CA THR A 36 -12.86 14.61 -10.16
C THR A 36 -11.36 14.36 -9.94
N THR A 37 -10.94 13.10 -10.10
CA THR A 37 -9.52 12.74 -10.02
C THR A 37 -8.79 13.32 -11.23
N PRO A 38 -7.65 14.04 -11.05
CA PRO A 38 -6.80 14.44 -12.15
C PRO A 38 -6.40 13.23 -13.00
N LYS A 39 -6.56 13.32 -14.33
CA LYS A 39 -6.44 12.18 -15.24
C LYS A 39 -5.12 11.42 -15.06
N GLU A 40 -4.03 12.14 -14.88
CA GLU A 40 -2.70 11.55 -14.72
C GLU A 40 -2.55 10.75 -13.42
N MET A 41 -3.31 11.09 -12.38
CA MET A 41 -3.28 10.39 -11.09
C MET A 41 -3.99 9.03 -11.14
N ILE A 42 -4.93 8.82 -12.07
CA ILE A 42 -5.69 7.57 -12.20
C ILE A 42 -4.75 6.42 -12.57
N GLY A 43 -4.93 5.29 -11.89
CA GLY A 43 -4.18 4.06 -12.12
C GLY A 43 -3.56 3.51 -10.85
N GLU A 44 -2.62 2.59 -11.06
CA GLU A 44 -1.92 1.88 -9.98
C GLU A 44 -0.46 2.32 -9.93
N TRP A 45 0.01 2.64 -8.73
CA TRP A 45 1.29 3.25 -8.46
C TRP A 45 2.05 2.42 -7.43
N SER A 46 3.32 2.15 -7.67
CA SER A 46 4.16 1.41 -6.72
C SER A 46 5.45 2.14 -6.41
N SER A 47 5.89 2.01 -5.16
CA SER A 47 7.18 2.48 -4.68
C SER A 47 7.84 1.33 -3.94
N GLY A 48 9.08 1.02 -4.29
CA GLY A 48 9.85 -0.04 -3.66
C GLY A 48 11.23 0.47 -3.29
N TYR A 49 11.69 0.09 -2.10
CA TYR A 49 13.06 0.31 -1.69
C TYR A 49 13.58 -0.93 -0.98
N ALA A 50 14.77 -1.37 -1.35
CA ALA A 50 15.49 -2.43 -0.67
C ALA A 50 16.92 -1.92 -0.40
N SER A 51 17.34 -1.94 0.87
CA SER A 51 18.73 -1.66 1.24
C SER A 51 19.61 -2.86 0.89
N PHE A 52 20.71 -2.65 0.18
CA PHE A 52 21.71 -3.68 -0.08
C PHE A 52 22.67 -3.90 1.09
N THR A 53 22.58 -3.09 2.16
CA THR A 53 23.40 -3.27 3.35
C THR A 53 23.01 -4.55 4.08
N GLN A 54 23.88 -5.56 3.98
CA GLN A 54 23.74 -6.82 4.66
C GLN A 54 24.18 -6.69 6.11
N VAL A 55 23.39 -7.27 7.01
CA VAL A 55 23.74 -7.42 8.42
C VAL A 55 24.39 -8.79 8.57
N VAL A 56 25.60 -8.81 9.14
CA VAL A 56 26.33 -10.04 9.44
C VAL A 56 26.50 -10.15 10.96
N ASP A 57 26.33 -11.34 11.50
CA ASP A 57 26.67 -11.64 12.90
C ASP A 57 28.20 -11.58 13.07
N ALA A 58 28.66 -10.65 13.91
CA ALA A 58 30.09 -10.39 14.09
C ALA A 58 30.88 -11.58 14.69
N TYR A 59 30.20 -12.54 15.34
CA TYR A 59 30.87 -13.63 16.05
C TYR A 59 30.95 -14.92 15.24
N ASN A 60 29.99 -15.17 14.36
CA ASN A 60 29.95 -16.40 13.54
C ASN A 60 29.89 -16.15 12.03
N GLY A 61 29.91 -14.89 11.59
CA GLY A 61 29.92 -14.52 10.17
C GLY A 61 28.61 -14.82 9.43
N ARG A 62 27.54 -15.21 10.13
CA ARG A 62 26.28 -15.57 9.50
C ARG A 62 25.56 -14.32 8.98
N VAL A 63 25.15 -14.35 7.72
CA VAL A 63 24.28 -13.31 7.13
C VAL A 63 22.91 -13.37 7.81
N LEU A 64 22.49 -12.24 8.41
CA LEU A 64 21.21 -12.08 9.11
C LEU A 64 20.13 -11.43 8.23
N GLY A 65 20.48 -11.01 7.01
CA GLY A 65 19.58 -10.38 6.04
C GLY A 65 19.93 -8.91 5.77
N HIS A 66 19.01 -8.18 5.15
CA HIS A 66 19.19 -6.76 4.82
C HIS A 66 18.64 -5.86 5.94
N THR A 67 19.18 -4.65 6.08
CA THR A 67 18.76 -3.72 7.14
C THR A 67 17.33 -3.24 7.01
N TRP A 68 16.85 -3.00 5.77
CA TRP A 68 15.57 -2.36 5.51
C TRP A 68 15.01 -2.67 4.13
N GLN A 69 13.71 -2.98 4.07
CA GLN A 69 12.93 -3.12 2.85
C GLN A 69 11.57 -2.46 3.06
N SER A 70 11.05 -1.78 2.04
CA SER A 70 9.70 -1.22 2.05
C SER A 70 9.06 -1.29 0.69
N GLY A 71 7.77 -1.60 0.66
CA GLY A 71 6.92 -1.52 -0.51
C GLY A 71 5.71 -0.64 -0.20
N LYS A 72 5.31 0.20 -1.14
CA LYS A 72 4.08 0.98 -1.08
C LYS A 72 3.34 0.82 -2.40
N TYR A 73 2.03 0.71 -2.34
CA TYR A 73 1.19 0.64 -3.51
C TYR A 73 -0.04 1.51 -3.32
N LEU A 74 -0.40 2.28 -4.33
CA LEU A 74 -1.54 3.19 -4.34
C LEU A 74 -2.36 2.98 -5.60
N LYS A 75 -3.65 2.72 -5.45
CA LYS A 75 -4.61 2.65 -6.55
C LYS A 75 -5.58 3.82 -6.45
N ILE A 76 -5.66 4.60 -7.52
CA ILE A 76 -6.55 5.76 -7.62
C ILE A 76 -7.51 5.53 -8.78
N THR A 77 -8.80 5.60 -8.49
CA THR A 77 -9.88 5.44 -9.45
C THR A 77 -10.33 6.79 -10.04
N PRO A 78 -11.05 6.80 -11.17
CA PRO A 78 -11.51 8.04 -11.81
C PRO A 78 -12.38 8.95 -10.92
N ASP A 79 -13.16 8.38 -10.01
CA ASP A 79 -14.03 9.10 -9.07
C ASP A 79 -13.44 9.20 -7.66
N GLY A 80 -12.22 8.69 -7.46
CA GLY A 80 -11.52 8.65 -6.18
C GLY A 80 -12.09 7.64 -5.19
N LYS A 81 -13.16 6.91 -5.51
CA LYS A 81 -13.77 5.91 -4.63
C LYS A 81 -13.05 4.57 -4.73
N ASN A 82 -13.09 3.77 -3.67
CA ASN A 82 -12.42 2.48 -3.64
C ASN A 82 -10.91 2.60 -3.95
N ALA A 83 -10.31 3.71 -3.55
CA ALA A 83 -8.87 3.89 -3.60
C ALA A 83 -8.24 2.94 -2.58
N GLU A 84 -7.12 2.33 -2.96
CA GLU A 84 -6.42 1.38 -2.10
C GLU A 84 -5.02 1.88 -1.82
N PHE A 85 -4.57 1.76 -0.56
CA PHE A 85 -3.22 2.12 -0.16
C PHE A 85 -2.63 1.02 0.71
N TYR A 86 -1.55 0.42 0.23
CA TYR A 86 -0.83 -0.64 0.90
C TYR A 86 0.56 -0.16 1.25
N ILE A 87 0.99 -0.47 2.47
CA ILE A 87 2.33 -0.16 2.96
C ILE A 87 2.86 -1.44 3.59
N MET A 88 4.04 -1.86 3.15
CA MET A 88 4.82 -2.94 3.72
C MET A 88 6.17 -2.41 4.12
N MET A 89 6.62 -2.78 5.30
CA MET A 89 7.96 -2.47 5.79
C MET A 89 8.52 -3.70 6.51
N GLN A 90 9.78 -3.99 6.24
CA GLN A 90 10.52 -5.07 6.88
C GLN A 90 11.89 -4.53 7.29
N SER A 91 12.23 -4.76 8.54
CA SER A 91 13.53 -4.47 9.13
C SER A 91 13.91 -5.61 10.07
N ARG A 92 15.14 -5.58 10.60
CA ARG A 92 15.58 -6.55 11.62
C ARG A 92 14.67 -6.58 12.86
N TYR A 93 14.10 -5.43 13.23
CA TYR A 93 13.40 -5.27 14.51
C TYR A 93 11.87 -5.30 14.38
N SER A 94 11.35 -4.92 13.22
CA SER A 94 9.92 -4.79 12.97
C SER A 94 9.62 -5.09 11.53
N SER A 95 8.57 -5.89 11.30
CA SER A 95 7.99 -6.05 9.97
C SER A 95 6.48 -5.97 10.06
N PHE A 96 5.88 -5.18 9.19
CA PHE A 96 4.44 -5.00 9.14
C PHE A 96 3.95 -4.72 7.72
N ALA A 97 2.69 -5.05 7.50
CA ALA A 97 1.89 -4.67 6.36
C ALA A 97 0.63 -3.96 6.87
N THR A 98 0.26 -2.89 6.20
CA THR A 98 -1.02 -2.22 6.38
C THR A 98 -1.69 -2.14 5.02
N GLN A 99 -2.87 -2.72 4.91
CA GLN A 99 -3.76 -2.56 3.75
C GLN A 99 -4.87 -1.61 4.13
N MET A 100 -5.14 -0.62 3.30
CA MET A 100 -6.20 0.37 3.52
C MET A 100 -7.03 0.54 2.27
N SER A 101 -8.33 0.72 2.44
CA SER A 101 -9.25 1.10 1.36
C SER A 101 -10.09 2.29 1.80
N GLY A 102 -10.38 3.20 0.88
CA GLY A 102 -11.08 4.43 1.19
C GLY A 102 -11.46 5.24 -0.03
N SER A 103 -11.65 6.54 0.19
CA SER A 103 -11.93 7.51 -0.87
C SER A 103 -10.88 8.60 -0.88
N ILE A 104 -10.53 9.09 -2.07
CA ILE A 104 -9.62 10.22 -2.25
C ILE A 104 -10.44 11.45 -2.60
N ARG A 105 -10.16 12.54 -1.89
CA ARG A 105 -10.70 13.86 -2.19
C ARG A 105 -9.57 14.82 -2.56
N PHE A 106 -9.51 15.24 -3.81
CA PHE A 106 -8.56 16.24 -4.29
C PHE A 106 -9.00 17.65 -3.88
N ASP A 107 -8.04 18.49 -3.53
CA ASP A 107 -8.31 19.91 -3.32
C ASP A 107 -8.53 20.62 -4.66
N ALA A 108 -9.31 21.71 -4.67
CA ALA A 108 -9.75 22.39 -5.89
C ALA A 108 -8.61 22.84 -6.83
N GLU A 109 -7.46 23.19 -6.27
CA GLU A 109 -6.26 23.64 -7.02
C GLU A 109 -5.42 22.49 -7.59
N SER A 110 -5.87 21.25 -7.40
CA SER A 110 -5.19 20.06 -7.90
C SER A 110 -5.25 19.95 -9.41
N THR A 111 -4.10 19.65 -10.02
CA THR A 111 -3.94 19.51 -11.47
C THR A 111 -3.34 18.16 -11.81
N ASN A 112 -3.19 17.86 -13.10
CA ASN A 112 -2.50 16.65 -13.54
C ASN A 112 -1.03 16.56 -13.09
N SER A 113 -0.39 17.68 -12.70
CA SER A 113 1.06 17.72 -12.43
C SER A 113 1.43 18.03 -10.98
N ARG A 114 0.52 18.65 -10.22
CA ARG A 114 0.75 19.00 -8.81
C ARG A 114 -0.57 19.26 -8.09
N GLY A 115 -0.57 19.08 -6.78
CA GLY A 115 -1.70 19.45 -5.93
C GLY A 115 -1.69 18.71 -4.61
N SER A 116 -2.88 18.56 -4.03
CA SER A 116 -3.05 17.82 -2.79
C SER A 116 -4.36 17.05 -2.76
N PHE A 117 -4.36 15.95 -2.03
CA PHE A 117 -5.56 15.15 -1.79
C PHE A 117 -5.60 14.64 -0.36
N THR A 118 -6.80 14.40 0.14
CA THR A 118 -7.02 13.70 1.40
C THR A 118 -7.45 12.27 1.09
N PHE A 119 -6.68 11.29 1.57
CA PHE A 119 -7.14 9.90 1.62
C PHE A 119 -8.01 9.74 2.86
N LEU A 120 -9.28 9.43 2.66
CA LEU A 120 -10.28 9.16 3.68
C LEU A 120 -10.33 7.65 3.90
N ALA A 121 -9.61 7.17 4.91
CA ALA A 121 -9.53 5.74 5.21
C ALA A 121 -10.87 5.25 5.78
N LEU A 122 -11.47 4.27 5.11
CA LEU A 122 -12.73 3.66 5.55
C LEU A 122 -12.52 2.29 6.18
N LYS A 123 -11.54 1.55 5.68
CA LYS A 123 -11.13 0.25 6.23
C LYS A 123 -9.62 0.18 6.20
N ALA A 124 -9.07 -0.51 7.20
CA ALA A 124 -7.68 -0.86 7.20
C ALA A 124 -7.46 -2.13 8.02
N HIS A 125 -6.47 -2.90 7.61
CA HIS A 125 -6.05 -4.10 8.30
C HIS A 125 -4.54 -4.04 8.54
N TYR A 126 -4.15 -4.23 9.80
CA TYR A 126 -2.76 -4.25 10.23
C TYR A 126 -2.30 -5.69 10.39
N LYS A 127 -1.14 -5.99 9.83
CA LYS A 127 -0.47 -7.26 10.04
C LYS A 127 1.02 -7.12 10.28
N GLY A 128 1.44 -7.43 11.49
CA GLY A 128 2.83 -7.72 11.82
C GLY A 128 3.21 -9.11 11.31
N PHE A 129 4.43 -9.25 10.83
CA PHE A 129 5.05 -10.54 10.57
C PHE A 129 6.46 -10.56 11.18
N GLY A 130 6.89 -11.72 11.69
CA GLY A 130 8.10 -11.82 12.49
C GLY A 130 7.86 -11.48 13.97
N SER A 131 8.32 -10.31 14.44
CA SER A 131 8.40 -9.95 15.87
C SER A 131 7.12 -9.34 16.47
N ALA A 132 6.19 -8.86 15.64
CA ALA A 132 4.98 -8.17 16.09
C ALA A 132 3.75 -9.08 15.99
N LYS A 133 3.02 -9.27 17.10
CA LYS A 133 1.73 -9.98 17.16
C LYS A 133 0.55 -9.03 16.90
N VAL A 134 0.53 -8.43 15.72
CA VAL A 134 -0.61 -7.59 15.30
C VAL A 134 -1.22 -8.25 14.07
N ASP A 135 -2.46 -8.68 14.15
CA ASP A 135 -3.25 -9.16 13.01
C ASP A 135 -4.70 -8.79 13.33
N ARG A 136 -5.12 -7.59 12.91
CA ARG A 136 -6.42 -7.01 13.25
C ARG A 136 -6.81 -5.87 12.33
N ASP A 137 -8.10 -5.60 12.29
CA ASP A 137 -8.63 -4.39 11.67
C ASP A 137 -8.31 -3.14 12.49
N ALA A 138 -8.24 -2.00 11.81
CA ALA A 138 -8.11 -0.70 12.43
C ALA A 138 -9.41 -0.31 13.14
N THR A 139 -9.28 0.32 14.29
CA THR A 139 -10.40 0.93 15.01
C THR A 139 -10.89 2.19 14.28
N THR A 140 -12.14 2.59 14.54
CA THR A 140 -12.71 3.83 14.01
C THR A 140 -11.86 5.06 14.34
N GLU A 141 -11.25 5.12 15.52
CA GLU A 141 -10.36 6.20 15.92
C GLU A 141 -9.05 6.21 15.11
N GLU A 142 -8.47 5.04 14.85
CA GLU A 142 -7.27 4.92 14.00
C GLU A 142 -7.56 5.34 12.55
N LEU A 143 -8.72 4.95 12.01
CA LEU A 143 -9.15 5.35 10.68
C LEU A 143 -9.28 6.89 10.57
N LYS A 144 -9.88 7.53 11.56
CA LYS A 144 -10.13 8.99 11.56
C LYS A 144 -8.88 9.83 11.85
N LYS A 145 -8.04 9.40 12.80
CA LYS A 145 -6.92 10.22 13.31
C LYS A 145 -5.58 9.89 12.67
N ASN A 146 -5.35 8.63 12.32
CA ASN A 146 -4.02 8.16 11.92
C ASN A 146 -3.93 7.88 10.42
N LEU A 147 -4.96 7.22 9.86
CA LEU A 147 -4.94 6.73 8.49
C LEU A 147 -5.59 7.68 7.49
N THR A 148 -6.59 8.45 7.93
CA THR A 148 -7.11 9.56 7.14
C THR A 148 -6.14 10.72 7.18
N ARG A 149 -5.57 11.08 6.03
CA ARG A 149 -4.47 12.05 5.97
C ARG A 149 -4.45 12.82 4.65
N LYS A 150 -3.99 14.06 4.73
CA LYS A 150 -3.69 14.92 3.58
C LYS A 150 -2.30 14.63 3.04
N TYR A 151 -2.21 14.51 1.73
CA TYR A 151 -0.98 14.31 0.97
C TYR A 151 -0.86 15.39 -0.09
N TYR A 152 0.36 15.85 -0.33
CA TYR A 152 0.70 16.67 -1.49
C TYR A 152 1.42 15.81 -2.50
N TYR A 153 1.24 16.13 -3.78
CA TYR A 153 1.86 15.39 -4.86
C TYR A 153 2.40 16.30 -5.94
N ARG A 154 3.41 15.78 -6.64
CA ARG A 154 4.01 16.37 -7.83
C ARG A 154 4.40 15.27 -8.81
N MET A 155 4.05 15.45 -10.08
CA MET A 155 4.55 14.63 -11.17
C MET A 155 5.93 15.13 -11.59
N ASP A 156 6.88 14.21 -11.73
CA ASP A 156 8.25 14.45 -12.18
C ASP A 156 8.60 13.43 -13.26
N GLY A 157 8.27 13.76 -14.50
CA GLY A 157 8.29 12.80 -15.62
C GLY A 157 7.30 11.64 -15.37
N GLU A 158 7.82 10.41 -15.37
CA GLU A 158 7.03 9.19 -15.08
C GLU A 158 6.80 8.94 -13.58
N TRP A 159 7.39 9.76 -12.71
CA TRP A 159 7.37 9.56 -11.27
C TRP A 159 6.32 10.42 -10.59
N LEU A 160 5.52 9.79 -9.73
CA LEU A 160 4.62 10.47 -8.82
C LEU A 160 5.32 10.63 -7.45
N ARG A 161 5.63 11.86 -7.07
CA ARG A 161 6.18 12.19 -5.75
C ARG A 161 5.03 12.49 -4.80
N ILE A 162 4.96 11.82 -3.65
CA ILE A 162 3.92 12.03 -2.62
C ILE A 162 4.58 12.30 -1.27
N GLU A 163 4.06 13.31 -0.56
CA GLU A 163 4.49 13.70 0.78
C GLU A 163 3.27 13.93 1.70
N PRO A 164 3.25 13.35 2.92
CA PRO A 164 2.20 13.63 3.89
C PRO A 164 2.34 15.05 4.49
N GLY A 165 1.28 15.85 4.41
CA GLY A 165 1.15 17.10 5.18
C GLY A 165 1.92 18.33 4.65
N ALA A 166 2.86 18.17 3.73
CA ALA A 166 3.60 19.28 3.09
C ALA A 166 3.93 18.97 1.63
N GLU A 167 4.35 19.98 0.87
CA GLU A 167 4.79 19.83 -0.52
C GLU A 167 5.95 18.83 -0.70
N PRO A 168 6.02 18.10 -1.84
CA PRO A 168 7.10 17.15 -2.07
C PRO A 168 8.49 17.77 -2.06
N ASN A 169 9.38 17.16 -1.27
CA ASN A 169 10.79 17.48 -1.10
C ASN A 169 11.67 16.31 -1.57
N ASP A 170 12.98 16.37 -1.34
CA ASP A 170 13.95 15.37 -1.82
C ASP A 170 13.75 13.97 -1.20
N TYR A 171 13.15 13.88 -0.02
CA TYR A 171 12.89 12.65 0.73
C TYR A 171 11.49 12.07 0.48
N SER A 172 10.67 12.72 -0.33
CA SER A 172 9.32 12.27 -0.63
C SER A 172 9.30 10.91 -1.34
N SER A 173 8.24 10.14 -1.07
CA SER A 173 8.09 8.82 -1.67
C SER A 173 7.86 8.96 -3.17
N SER A 174 8.62 8.21 -3.97
CA SER A 174 8.51 8.21 -5.43
C SER A 174 7.82 6.95 -5.89
N PHE A 175 6.75 7.10 -6.64
CA PHE A 175 5.98 6.00 -7.19
C PHE A 175 6.10 5.98 -8.70
N ARG A 176 6.15 4.78 -9.26
CA ARG A 176 6.04 4.54 -10.69
C ARG A 176 4.70 3.90 -11.00
N LYS A 177 4.12 4.27 -12.14
CA LYS A 177 2.90 3.64 -12.65
C LYS A 177 3.17 2.17 -12.98
N VAL A 178 2.25 1.30 -12.57
CA VAL A 178 2.35 -0.17 -12.75
C VAL A 178 1.39 -0.65 -13.82
N SER A 179 0.23 -0.02 -13.93
CA SER A 179 -0.79 -0.33 -14.94
C SER A 179 -1.56 0.95 -15.30
N GLU A 180 -1.97 1.05 -16.57
CA GLU A 180 -2.99 2.00 -17.02
C GLU A 180 -4.34 1.27 -17.08
N PRO A 181 -5.45 1.95 -16.74
CA PRO A 181 -6.79 1.39 -16.84
C PRO A 181 -7.21 1.06 -18.28
#